data_AF-A0A2P2IEG4-F1
#
_entry.id   AF-A0A2P2IEG4-F1
#
_cell.length_a   1.000
_cell.length_b   1.000
_cell.length_c   1.000
_cell.angle_alpha   90.00
_cell.angle_beta   90.00
_cell.angle_gamma   90.00
#
_symmetry.space_group_name_H-M   'P 1'
#
loop_
_entity.id
_entity.type
_entity.pdbx_description
1 polymer ?
#
loop_
_entity_poly.entity_id
_entity_poly.type
_entity_poly.pdbx_seq_one_letter_code
_entity_poly.pdbx_strand_id
1 'polypeptide(L)'
;PVDQSYGFSVEFVWKSTSFDRMQIAMKTFAVDDYSVTGYLYHLLLGHDIEPQTIRVDLPRKFSVPGLPELNQSQMTAVRSVLEQPLSLIQGPPGTGKTVTSATIVYHLAKQNAGQILVVAPSNIAVDQLTAKIHSTGLKVVRIAAKSREAVSSSVDFLSLHTLVQQLAKESKSELFKLQMLKDSQGELSTTDEKRFKHLKRASEKELLQNADVICATCVGSGDPRLERFRFKQVLIDESTQATEPESFIPIVRGAKQVILVGDHCQLGPVIMCKKAANAGLQRSLFERLIMLGIRPLRLQVQYRMHPCLSEFPSNTFYEGSLQNG
;
A
#
# COMPACT_ATOMS: atom_id res chain seq x y z
N PRO A 1 32.08 -27.60 12.31
CA PRO A 1 33.35 -26.86 12.12
C PRO A 1 33.08 -25.35 12.09
N VAL A 2 33.43 -24.64 13.16
CA VAL A 2 33.10 -23.21 13.34
C VAL A 2 34.20 -22.28 12.78
N ASP A 3 35.30 -22.84 12.28
CA ASP A 3 36.52 -22.09 11.90
C ASP A 3 36.86 -22.10 10.40
N GLN A 4 35.93 -22.51 9.52
CA GLN A 4 36.16 -22.42 8.07
C GLN A 4 35.90 -20.99 7.58
N SER A 5 36.90 -20.36 6.96
CA SER A 5 36.84 -18.97 6.45
C SER A 5 36.86 -18.86 4.92
N TYR A 6 37.02 -19.98 4.20
CA TYR A 6 37.05 -20.05 2.73
C TYR A 6 36.32 -21.32 2.26
N GLY A 7 36.00 -21.41 0.96
CA GLY A 7 35.31 -22.57 0.38
C GLY A 7 33.78 -22.54 0.51
N PHE A 8 33.20 -21.38 0.84
CA PHE A 8 31.75 -21.19 0.81
C PHE A 8 31.25 -20.98 -0.61
N SER A 9 30.08 -21.54 -0.92
CA SER A 9 29.27 -21.17 -2.09
C SER A 9 28.12 -20.28 -1.65
N VAL A 10 27.80 -19.28 -2.46
CA VAL A 10 26.67 -18.37 -2.23
C VAL A 10 25.69 -18.52 -3.38
N GLU A 11 24.48 -18.95 -3.07
CA GLU A 11 23.40 -19.09 -4.04
C GLU A 11 22.22 -18.16 -3.69
N PHE A 12 21.70 -17.47 -4.69
CA PHE A 12 20.50 -16.65 -4.54
C PHE A 12 19.25 -17.51 -4.74
N VAL A 13 18.55 -17.81 -3.65
CA VAL A 13 17.32 -18.62 -3.69
C VAL A 13 16.19 -17.83 -4.35
N TRP A 14 15.82 -18.21 -5.57
CA TRP A 14 14.65 -17.66 -6.25
C TRP A 14 13.35 -18.16 -5.59
N LYS A 15 12.39 -17.25 -5.39
CA LYS A 15 11.05 -17.57 -4.87
C LYS A 15 9.99 -17.01 -5.81
N SER A 16 9.03 -17.85 -6.19
CA SER A 16 7.92 -17.51 -7.10
C SER A 16 6.84 -16.63 -6.48
N THR A 17 6.87 -16.43 -5.16
CA THR A 17 5.72 -15.89 -4.37
C THR A 17 5.12 -14.61 -4.92
N SER A 18 5.93 -13.68 -5.43
CA SER A 18 5.41 -12.44 -6.03
C SER A 18 4.61 -12.71 -7.30
N PHE A 19 5.15 -13.52 -8.21
CA PHE A 19 4.50 -13.91 -9.46
C PHE A 19 3.27 -14.77 -9.22
N ASP A 20 3.32 -15.71 -8.26
CA ASP A 20 2.17 -16.52 -7.89
C ASP A 20 1.00 -15.65 -7.43
N ARG A 21 1.28 -14.63 -6.59
CA ARG A 21 0.25 -13.69 -6.12
C ARG A 21 -0.31 -12.84 -7.26
N MET A 22 0.51 -12.40 -8.21
CA MET A 22 0.04 -11.70 -9.41
C MET A 22 -0.90 -12.58 -10.24
N GLN A 23 -0.52 -13.85 -10.49
CA GLN A 23 -1.35 -14.80 -11.24
C GLN A 23 -2.67 -15.10 -10.53
N ILE A 24 -2.63 -15.30 -9.21
CA ILE A 24 -3.83 -15.48 -8.38
C ILE A 24 -4.72 -14.24 -8.47
N ALA A 25 -4.16 -13.03 -8.43
CA ALA A 25 -4.94 -11.81 -8.54
C ALA A 25 -5.65 -11.70 -9.90
N MET A 26 -4.93 -11.95 -11.00
CA MET A 26 -5.53 -11.95 -12.34
C MET A 26 -6.62 -13.01 -12.48
N LYS A 27 -6.41 -14.22 -11.94
CA LYS A 27 -7.43 -15.27 -11.90
C LYS A 27 -8.64 -14.82 -11.09
N THR A 28 -8.43 -14.24 -9.92
CA THR A 28 -9.50 -13.76 -9.03
C THR A 28 -10.34 -12.69 -9.72
N PHE A 29 -9.69 -11.72 -10.39
CA PHE A 29 -10.39 -10.71 -11.19
C PHE A 29 -11.27 -11.29 -12.30
N ALA A 30 -10.84 -12.41 -12.89
CA ALA A 30 -11.57 -13.06 -13.98
C ALA A 30 -12.72 -13.98 -13.52
N VAL A 31 -12.66 -14.54 -12.30
CA VAL A 31 -13.60 -15.60 -11.87
C VAL A 31 -14.42 -15.28 -10.62
N ASP A 32 -14.03 -14.27 -9.82
CA ASP A 32 -14.75 -13.85 -8.62
C ASP A 32 -15.43 -12.50 -8.88
N ASP A 33 -16.74 -12.54 -9.14
CA ASP A 33 -17.59 -11.36 -9.36
C ASP A 33 -17.64 -10.43 -8.13
N TYR A 34 -17.20 -10.89 -6.95
CA TYR A 34 -17.14 -10.10 -5.72
C TYR A 34 -15.75 -9.52 -5.46
N SER A 35 -14.79 -9.70 -6.38
CA SER A 35 -13.42 -9.20 -6.25
C SER A 35 -13.33 -7.67 -6.39
N VAL A 36 -14.22 -7.06 -7.18
CA VAL A 36 -14.42 -5.61 -7.32
C VAL A 36 -15.89 -5.31 -7.57
N THR A 37 -16.31 -4.05 -7.49
CA THR A 37 -17.66 -3.65 -7.95
C THR A 37 -17.80 -3.74 -9.47
N GLY A 38 -19.01 -3.92 -9.98
CA GLY A 38 -19.28 -3.93 -11.43
C GLY A 38 -18.83 -2.66 -12.15
N TYR A 39 -18.98 -1.49 -11.51
CA TYR A 39 -18.47 -0.22 -12.06
C TYR A 39 -16.95 -0.26 -12.23
N LEU A 40 -16.21 -0.65 -11.18
CA LEU A 40 -14.75 -0.78 -11.26
C LEU A 40 -14.33 -1.86 -12.27
N TYR A 41 -15.03 -2.98 -12.34
CA TYR A 41 -14.76 -4.04 -13.30
C TYR A 41 -14.78 -3.51 -14.74
N HIS A 42 -15.87 -2.87 -15.15
CA HIS A 42 -16.02 -2.32 -16.49
C HIS A 42 -15.04 -1.17 -16.77
N LEU A 43 -14.80 -0.30 -15.79
CA LEU A 43 -13.84 0.81 -15.92
C LEU A 43 -12.41 0.29 -16.12
N LEU A 44 -12.01 -0.72 -15.34
CA LEU A 44 -10.68 -1.34 -15.43
C LEU A 44 -10.47 -2.05 -16.77
N LEU A 45 -11.53 -2.61 -17.37
CA LEU A 45 -11.49 -3.19 -18.72
C LEU A 45 -11.50 -2.16 -19.85
N GLY A 46 -11.73 -0.87 -19.54
CA GLY A 46 -11.81 0.19 -20.54
C GLY A 46 -13.11 0.19 -21.32
N HIS A 47 -14.19 -0.36 -20.74
CA HIS A 47 -15.52 -0.24 -21.32
C HIS A 47 -16.06 1.18 -21.15
N ASP A 48 -16.89 1.62 -22.09
CA ASP A 48 -17.61 2.88 -21.97
C ASP A 48 -18.75 2.72 -20.98
N ILE A 49 -18.73 3.49 -19.89
CA ILE A 49 -19.70 3.44 -18.81
C ILE A 49 -20.01 4.86 -18.33
N GLU A 50 -21.25 5.07 -17.88
CA GLU A 50 -21.63 6.35 -17.28
C GLU A 50 -20.86 6.59 -15.97
N PRO A 51 -20.25 7.77 -15.79
CA PRO A 51 -19.52 8.10 -14.57
C PRO A 51 -20.40 7.96 -13.33
N GLN A 52 -19.92 7.21 -12.34
CA GLN A 52 -20.58 7.08 -11.03
C GLN A 52 -19.90 7.96 -9.98
N THR A 53 -20.70 8.46 -9.06
CA THR A 53 -20.24 9.18 -7.87
C THR A 53 -20.65 8.44 -6.60
N ILE A 54 -19.82 8.56 -5.57
CA ILE A 54 -20.09 8.06 -4.23
C ILE A 54 -20.73 9.19 -3.45
N ARG A 55 -21.91 8.92 -2.87
CA ARG A 55 -22.54 9.86 -1.93
C ARG A 55 -21.81 9.81 -0.59
N VAL A 56 -21.23 10.93 -0.21
CA VAL A 56 -20.43 11.06 1.01
C VAL A 56 -20.73 12.41 1.66
N ASP A 57 -20.89 12.42 2.98
CA ASP A 57 -20.91 13.66 3.76
C ASP A 57 -19.48 14.22 3.86
N LEU A 58 -19.17 15.19 3.01
CA LEU A 58 -17.84 15.81 2.99
C LEU A 58 -17.53 16.49 4.33
N PRO A 59 -16.27 16.39 4.82
CA PRO A 59 -15.87 17.05 6.04
C PRO A 59 -15.91 18.57 5.85
N ARG A 60 -16.36 19.30 6.89
CA ARG A 60 -16.38 20.78 6.87
C ARG A 60 -14.99 21.41 6.77
N LYS A 61 -13.97 20.71 7.28
CA LYS A 61 -12.56 21.09 7.22
C LYS A 61 -11.74 19.89 6.79
N PHE A 62 -10.81 20.09 5.86
CA PHE A 62 -9.91 19.04 5.40
C PHE A 62 -8.62 18.93 6.22
N SER A 63 -8.41 19.84 7.19
CA SER A 63 -7.30 19.81 8.14
C SER A 63 -7.29 18.49 8.93
N VAL A 64 -6.12 17.85 9.03
CA VAL A 64 -5.94 16.58 9.74
C VAL A 64 -4.91 16.77 10.86
N PRO A 65 -5.20 16.30 12.09
CA PRO A 65 -4.23 16.36 13.19
C PRO A 65 -2.91 15.71 12.81
N GLY A 66 -1.79 16.32 13.18
CA GLY A 66 -0.45 15.77 12.94
C GLY A 66 0.01 15.78 11.47
N LEU A 67 -0.73 16.44 10.57
CA LEU A 67 -0.32 16.69 9.19
C LEU A 67 -0.27 18.21 8.89
N PRO A 68 0.56 18.65 7.91
CA PRO A 68 0.55 20.03 7.45
C PRO A 68 -0.78 20.45 6.84
N GLU A 69 -1.08 21.74 6.85
CA GLU A 69 -2.21 22.32 6.12
C GLU A 69 -2.08 22.08 4.62
N LEU A 70 -3.21 21.80 3.98
CA LEU A 70 -3.25 21.49 2.55
C LEU A 70 -3.36 22.76 1.72
N ASN A 71 -2.64 22.82 0.60
CA ASN A 71 -2.87 23.85 -0.41
C ASN A 71 -4.12 23.54 -1.27
N GLN A 72 -4.49 24.48 -2.13
CA GLN A 72 -5.71 24.38 -2.95
C GLN A 72 -5.74 23.13 -3.85
N SER A 73 -4.61 22.77 -4.49
CA SER A 73 -4.54 21.59 -5.36
C SER A 73 -4.72 20.29 -4.58
N GLN A 74 -4.14 20.20 -3.38
CA GLN A 74 -4.28 19.06 -2.47
C GLN A 74 -5.71 18.96 -1.93
N MET A 75 -6.32 20.07 -1.48
CA MET A 75 -7.71 20.08 -1.02
C MET A 75 -8.69 19.66 -2.12
N THR A 76 -8.48 20.14 -3.35
CA THR A 76 -9.28 19.77 -4.51
C THR A 76 -9.15 18.27 -4.80
N ALA A 77 -7.92 17.74 -4.73
CA ALA A 77 -7.67 16.32 -4.91
C ALA A 77 -8.39 15.48 -3.83
N VAL A 78 -8.25 15.84 -2.55
CA VAL A 78 -8.92 15.14 -1.44
C VAL A 78 -10.43 15.14 -1.63
N ARG A 79 -11.04 16.30 -1.93
CA ARG A 79 -12.49 16.41 -2.15
C ARG A 79 -12.95 15.49 -3.28
N SER A 80 -12.32 15.61 -4.45
CA SER A 80 -12.71 14.83 -5.64
C SER A 80 -12.57 13.33 -5.42
N VAL A 81 -11.52 12.90 -4.70
CA VAL A 81 -11.27 11.49 -4.41
C VAL A 81 -12.35 10.88 -3.53
N LEU A 82 -12.83 11.60 -2.51
CA LEU A 82 -13.86 11.08 -1.60
C LEU A 82 -15.17 10.76 -2.32
N GLU A 83 -15.46 11.43 -3.43
CA GLU A 83 -16.71 11.31 -4.19
C GLU A 83 -16.62 10.36 -5.39
N GLN A 84 -15.45 9.78 -5.68
CA GLN A 84 -15.22 8.96 -6.88
C GLN A 84 -14.87 7.51 -6.54
N PRO A 85 -15.41 6.51 -7.27
CA PRO A 85 -15.00 5.11 -7.12
C PRO A 85 -13.58 4.82 -7.60
N LEU A 86 -13.09 5.57 -8.59
CA LEU A 86 -11.71 5.46 -9.06
C LEU A 86 -11.15 6.86 -9.24
N SER A 87 -9.99 7.14 -8.66
CA SER A 87 -9.28 8.40 -8.86
C SER A 87 -7.79 8.16 -9.09
N LEU A 88 -7.22 8.99 -9.96
CA LEU A 88 -5.79 9.08 -10.20
C LEU A 88 -5.28 10.39 -9.63
N ILE A 89 -4.23 10.37 -8.81
CA ILE A 89 -3.54 11.57 -8.34
C ILE A 89 -2.14 11.55 -8.93
N GLN A 90 -1.83 12.54 -9.76
CA GLN A 90 -0.47 12.78 -10.24
C GLN A 90 0.21 13.77 -9.28
N GLY A 91 1.33 13.38 -8.69
CA GLY A 91 2.11 14.27 -7.86
C GLY A 91 3.55 14.38 -8.30
N PRO A 92 3.93 15.49 -8.95
CA PRO A 92 5.33 15.82 -9.21
C PRO A 92 6.21 15.79 -7.95
N PRO A 93 7.54 15.70 -8.08
CA PRO A 93 8.46 15.70 -6.94
C PRO A 93 8.22 16.87 -5.98
N GLY A 94 8.13 16.60 -4.68
CA GLY A 94 7.99 17.64 -3.65
C GLY A 94 6.58 18.20 -3.47
N THR A 95 5.56 17.72 -4.20
CA THR A 95 4.19 18.28 -4.15
C THR A 95 3.32 17.78 -2.99
N GLY A 96 3.89 16.97 -2.10
CA GLY A 96 3.16 16.46 -0.94
C GLY A 96 2.21 15.29 -1.23
N LYS A 97 2.53 14.42 -2.22
CA LYS A 97 1.81 13.16 -2.50
C LYS A 97 1.43 12.41 -1.22
N THR A 98 2.43 12.05 -0.42
CA THR A 98 2.24 11.23 0.79
C THR A 98 1.42 11.96 1.86
N VAL A 99 1.47 13.30 1.94
CA VAL A 99 0.61 14.09 2.85
C VAL A 99 -0.83 14.06 2.38
N THR A 100 -1.05 14.21 1.07
CA THR A 100 -2.38 14.12 0.44
C THR A 100 -2.97 12.73 0.62
N SER A 101 -2.19 11.67 0.36
CA SER A 101 -2.60 10.28 0.56
C SER A 101 -2.98 10.00 2.02
N ALA A 102 -2.17 10.42 2.99
CA ALA A 102 -2.48 10.26 4.40
C ALA A 102 -3.76 11.02 4.81
N THR A 103 -4.00 12.19 4.23
CA THR A 103 -5.23 12.97 4.47
C THR A 103 -6.47 12.28 3.90
N ILE A 104 -6.37 11.71 2.69
CA ILE A 104 -7.44 10.91 2.07
C ILE A 104 -7.76 9.71 2.98
N VAL A 105 -6.74 8.95 3.38
CA VAL A 105 -6.91 7.79 4.28
C VAL A 105 -7.57 8.20 5.59
N TYR A 106 -7.20 9.35 6.15
CA TYR A 106 -7.82 9.85 7.37
C TYR A 106 -9.31 10.10 7.23
N HIS A 107 -9.72 10.84 6.21
CA HIS A 107 -11.14 11.14 6.00
C HIS A 107 -11.95 9.89 5.65
N LEU A 108 -11.39 8.97 4.86
CA LEU A 108 -12.01 7.67 4.58
C LEU A 108 -12.18 6.85 5.87
N ALA A 109 -11.21 6.85 6.77
CA ALA A 109 -11.28 6.10 8.03
C ALA A 109 -12.38 6.66 8.94
N LYS A 110 -12.54 7.99 8.98
CA LYS A 110 -13.58 8.67 9.77
C LYS A 110 -14.99 8.46 9.25
N GLN A 111 -15.17 8.02 8.01
CA GLN A 111 -16.47 7.62 7.46
C GLN A 111 -16.92 6.23 7.96
N ASN A 112 -16.08 5.51 8.73
CA ASN A 112 -16.38 4.20 9.31
C ASN A 112 -16.85 3.14 8.29
N ALA A 113 -16.26 3.15 7.09
CA ALA A 113 -16.62 2.22 6.01
C ALA A 113 -16.01 0.80 6.15
N GLY A 114 -15.11 0.61 7.11
CA GLY A 114 -14.31 -0.60 7.35
C GLY A 114 -12.82 -0.30 7.37
N GLN A 115 -11.97 -1.34 7.39
CA GLN A 115 -10.53 -1.15 7.30
C GLN A 115 -10.12 -0.66 5.90
N ILE A 116 -9.16 0.25 5.87
CA ILE A 116 -8.56 0.74 4.62
C ILE A 116 -7.29 -0.04 4.33
N LEU A 117 -7.13 -0.50 3.09
CA LEU A 117 -5.88 -1.08 2.63
C LEU A 117 -5.03 0.00 1.94
N VAL A 118 -3.84 0.23 2.48
CA VAL A 118 -2.86 1.15 1.93
C VAL A 118 -1.64 0.37 1.48
N VAL A 119 -1.24 0.53 0.22
CA VAL A 119 -0.12 -0.20 -0.34
C VAL A 119 0.77 0.64 -1.22
N ALA A 120 1.99 0.16 -1.43
CA ALA A 120 2.93 0.67 -2.42
C ALA A 120 3.85 -0.47 -2.91
N PRO A 121 4.49 -0.36 -4.09
CA PRO A 121 5.36 -1.43 -4.59
C PRO A 121 6.64 -1.61 -3.76
N SER A 122 7.17 -0.54 -3.15
CA SER A 122 8.40 -0.59 -2.35
C SER A 122 8.14 -0.48 -0.84
N ASN A 123 8.95 -1.17 -0.03
CA ASN A 123 8.81 -1.11 1.43
C ASN A 123 9.05 0.30 1.98
N ILE A 124 9.99 1.06 1.40
CA ILE A 124 10.29 2.43 1.84
C ILE A 124 9.08 3.34 1.64
N ALA A 125 8.39 3.24 0.50
CA ALA A 125 7.17 4.02 0.24
C ALA A 125 6.07 3.64 1.24
N VAL A 126 5.88 2.34 1.51
CA VAL A 126 4.91 1.88 2.52
C VAL A 126 5.26 2.45 3.90
N ASP A 127 6.52 2.40 4.31
CA ASP A 127 6.95 2.84 5.64
C ASP A 127 6.79 4.36 5.81
N GLN A 128 7.12 5.16 4.77
CA GLN A 128 6.89 6.62 4.75
C GLN A 128 5.41 6.98 4.90
N LEU A 129 4.53 6.27 4.17
CA LEU A 129 3.09 6.51 4.24
C LEU A 129 2.51 6.02 5.56
N THR A 130 2.97 4.87 6.07
CA THR A 130 2.62 4.34 7.40
C THR A 130 2.91 5.35 8.50
N ALA A 131 4.10 5.95 8.49
CA ALA A 131 4.48 6.95 9.50
C ALA A 131 3.57 8.19 9.47
N LYS A 132 3.22 8.68 8.27
CA LYS A 132 2.31 9.82 8.12
C LYS A 132 0.87 9.50 8.52
N ILE A 133 0.38 8.31 8.21
CA ILE A 133 -0.97 7.90 8.65
C ILE A 133 -0.99 7.75 10.18
N HIS A 134 0.06 7.18 10.77
CA HIS A 134 0.16 7.03 12.21
C HIS A 134 0.14 8.38 12.96
N SER A 135 0.78 9.43 12.42
CA SER A 135 0.78 10.76 13.04
C SER A 135 -0.60 11.40 13.13
N THR A 136 -1.60 10.87 12.39
CA THR A 136 -3.00 11.32 12.48
C THR A 136 -3.77 10.76 13.68
N GLY A 137 -3.17 9.81 14.41
CA GLY A 137 -3.79 9.12 15.55
C GLY A 137 -4.66 7.92 15.18
N LEU A 138 -4.65 7.47 13.91
CA LEU A 138 -5.32 6.24 13.49
C LEU A 138 -4.57 4.99 13.98
N LYS A 139 -5.33 3.90 14.17
CA LYS A 139 -4.78 2.57 14.46
C LYS A 139 -4.26 1.94 13.18
N VAL A 140 -2.94 2.02 12.98
CA VAL A 140 -2.25 1.51 11.79
C VAL A 140 -1.55 0.19 12.09
N VAL A 141 -1.70 -0.79 11.20
CA VAL A 141 -0.96 -2.06 11.26
C VAL A 141 -0.14 -2.24 9.99
N ARG A 142 1.17 -2.40 10.12
CA ARG A 142 2.12 -2.64 9.02
C ARG A 142 2.38 -4.14 8.85
N ILE A 143 2.08 -4.70 7.68
CA ILE A 143 2.33 -6.11 7.37
C ILE A 143 3.56 -6.24 6.50
N ALA A 144 4.65 -6.74 7.09
CA ALA A 144 5.85 -7.14 6.38
C ALA A 144 5.81 -8.65 6.03
N ALA A 145 6.55 -9.02 4.99
CA ALA A 145 6.83 -10.43 4.71
C ALA A 145 7.62 -11.04 5.87
N LYS A 146 7.40 -12.33 6.17
CA LYS A 146 8.10 -13.03 7.26
C LYS A 146 9.62 -12.96 7.15
N SER A 147 10.16 -12.97 5.93
CA SER A 147 11.61 -12.82 5.68
C SER A 147 12.16 -11.43 6.02
N ARG A 148 11.30 -10.47 6.34
CA ARG A 148 11.66 -9.10 6.74
C ARG A 148 11.37 -8.80 8.21
N GLU A 149 10.87 -9.75 9.01
CA GLU A 149 10.61 -9.53 10.44
C GLU A 149 11.89 -9.24 11.24
N ALA A 150 13.08 -9.60 10.72
CA ALA A 150 14.36 -9.27 11.33
C ALA A 150 15.02 -7.99 10.77
N VAL A 151 14.38 -7.32 9.81
CA VAL A 151 14.94 -6.12 9.14
C VAL A 151 14.41 -4.88 9.85
N SER A 152 15.30 -4.01 10.31
CA SER A 152 14.92 -2.76 10.95
C SER A 152 14.16 -1.83 9.98
N SER A 153 13.13 -1.17 10.51
CA SER A 153 12.33 -0.17 9.81
C SER A 153 11.99 0.98 10.76
N SER A 154 11.80 2.18 10.21
CA SER A 154 11.39 3.37 10.97
C SER A 154 9.98 3.23 11.59
N VAL A 155 9.18 2.29 11.10
CA VAL A 155 7.81 2.03 11.56
C VAL A 155 7.66 0.64 12.16
N ASP A 156 8.76 0.02 12.62
CA ASP A 156 8.71 -1.37 13.08
C ASP A 156 7.82 -1.57 14.33
N PHE A 157 7.67 -0.54 15.16
CA PHE A 157 6.73 -0.53 16.28
C PHE A 157 5.25 -0.64 15.85
N LEU A 158 4.94 -0.43 14.56
CA LEU A 158 3.61 -0.63 13.96
C LEU A 158 3.52 -1.96 13.19
N SER A 159 4.62 -2.70 13.06
CA SER A 159 4.64 -3.99 12.38
C SER A 159 3.77 -5.00 13.12
N LEU A 160 2.98 -5.79 12.38
CA LEU A 160 2.07 -6.79 12.95
C LEU A 160 2.78 -7.74 13.92
N HIS A 161 3.98 -8.21 13.57
CA HIS A 161 4.74 -9.14 14.41
C HIS A 161 5.19 -8.48 15.72
N THR A 162 5.67 -7.23 15.66
CA THR A 162 6.07 -6.43 16.83
C THR A 162 4.89 -6.10 17.73
N LEU A 163 3.74 -5.72 17.16
CA LEU A 163 2.51 -5.47 17.91
C LEU A 163 2.01 -6.72 18.64
N VAL A 164 2.05 -7.90 17.98
CA VAL A 164 1.71 -9.18 18.63
C VAL A 164 2.65 -9.46 19.80
N GLN A 165 3.96 -9.25 19.63
CA GLN A 165 4.94 -9.46 20.70
C GLN A 165 4.72 -8.50 21.88
N GLN A 166 4.46 -7.22 21.60
CA GLN A 166 4.18 -6.21 22.61
C GLN A 166 2.92 -6.54 23.42
N LEU A 167 1.80 -6.82 22.74
CA LEU A 167 0.55 -7.21 23.41
C LEU A 167 0.71 -8.50 24.23
N ALA A 168 1.42 -9.48 23.68
CA ALA A 168 1.67 -10.73 24.39
C ALA A 168 2.47 -10.50 25.68
N LYS A 169 3.48 -9.62 25.62
CA LYS A 169 4.35 -9.25 26.74
C LYS A 169 3.60 -8.46 27.81
N GLU A 170 2.84 -7.44 27.43
CA GLU A 170 2.05 -6.60 28.34
C GLU A 170 1.02 -7.41 29.12
N SER A 171 0.32 -8.32 28.43
CA SER A 171 -0.67 -9.22 29.04
C SER A 171 -0.07 -10.41 29.79
N LYS A 172 1.26 -10.62 29.74
CA LYS A 172 1.95 -11.84 30.21
C LYS A 172 1.25 -13.13 29.75
N SER A 173 0.74 -13.10 28.52
CA SER A 173 -0.07 -14.16 27.91
C SER A 173 0.68 -15.49 27.78
N GLU A 174 -0.08 -16.56 27.56
CA GLU A 174 0.47 -17.87 27.17
C GLU A 174 1.40 -17.75 25.95
N LEU A 175 1.04 -16.89 24.98
CA LEU A 175 1.85 -16.64 23.79
C LEU A 175 3.25 -16.10 24.15
N PHE A 176 3.34 -15.18 25.11
CA PHE A 176 4.62 -14.64 25.57
C PHE A 176 5.48 -15.68 26.27
N LYS A 177 4.87 -16.53 27.11
CA LYS A 177 5.59 -17.64 27.78
C LYS A 177 6.18 -18.62 26.77
N LEU A 178 5.38 -18.99 25.76
CA LEU A 178 5.82 -19.87 24.67
C LEU A 178 6.91 -19.22 23.80
N GLN A 179 6.83 -17.92 23.55
CA GLN A 179 7.89 -17.19 22.85
C GLN A 179 9.22 -17.23 23.63
N MET A 180 9.19 -16.96 24.95
CA MET A 180 10.38 -17.02 25.79
C MET A 180 10.98 -18.43 25.86
N LEU A 181 10.14 -19.46 25.94
CA LEU A 181 10.60 -20.85 25.89
C LEU A 181 11.33 -21.14 24.57
N LYS A 182 10.73 -20.72 23.44
CA LYS A 182 11.32 -20.86 22.10
C LYS A 182 12.65 -20.14 21.96
N ASP A 183 12.75 -18.91 22.49
CA ASP A 183 13.98 -18.11 22.43
C ASP A 183 15.10 -18.74 23.29
N SER A 184 14.74 -19.39 24.41
CA SER A 184 15.71 -20.05 25.30
C SER A 184 16.18 -21.43 24.82
N GLN A 185 15.31 -22.21 24.17
CA GLN A 185 15.59 -23.59 23.77
C GLN A 185 15.87 -23.73 22.26
N GLY A 186 15.64 -22.69 21.47
CA GLY A 186 15.71 -22.70 20.00
C GLY A 186 14.48 -23.33 19.33
N GLU A 187 13.92 -24.38 19.92
CA GLU A 187 12.76 -25.11 19.40
C GLU A 187 11.69 -25.34 20.48
N LEU A 188 10.45 -25.56 20.05
CA LEU A 188 9.32 -25.94 20.90
C LEU A 188 8.92 -27.39 20.64
N SER A 189 8.29 -28.02 21.64
CA SER A 189 7.63 -29.32 21.45
C SER A 189 6.57 -29.22 20.34
N THR A 190 6.22 -30.35 19.71
CA THR A 190 5.23 -30.34 18.60
C THR A 190 3.85 -29.83 19.04
N THR A 191 3.48 -30.09 20.29
CA THR A 191 2.25 -29.58 20.92
C THR A 191 2.33 -28.09 21.18
N ASP A 192 3.44 -27.61 21.73
CA ASP A 192 3.66 -26.19 22.03
C ASP A 192 3.79 -25.36 20.76
N GLU A 193 4.44 -25.86 19.71
CA GLU A 193 4.56 -25.17 18.43
C GLU A 193 3.18 -25.02 17.75
N LYS A 194 2.31 -26.03 17.85
CA LYS A 194 0.91 -25.93 17.38
C LYS A 194 0.14 -24.89 18.18
N ARG A 195 0.28 -24.90 19.51
CA ARG A 195 -0.37 -23.96 20.42
C ARG A 195 0.10 -22.52 20.18
N PHE A 196 1.41 -22.32 20.08
CA PHE A 196 2.06 -21.05 19.74
C PHE A 196 1.54 -20.49 18.42
N LYS A 197 1.50 -21.30 17.35
CA LYS A 197 0.97 -20.87 16.04
C LYS A 197 -0.51 -20.49 16.12
N HIS A 198 -1.31 -21.21 16.89
CA HIS A 198 -2.72 -20.91 17.07
C HIS A 198 -2.92 -19.56 17.77
N LEU A 199 -2.24 -19.35 18.91
CA LEU A 199 -2.30 -18.10 19.67
C LEU A 199 -1.78 -16.91 18.85
N LYS A 200 -0.63 -17.08 18.17
CA LYS A 200 -0.08 -16.04 17.29
C LYS A 200 -1.09 -15.63 16.22
N ARG A 201 -1.71 -16.61 15.54
CA ARG A 201 -2.74 -16.34 14.51
C ARG A 201 -3.98 -15.65 15.08
N ALA A 202 -4.40 -15.99 16.30
CA ALA A 202 -5.52 -15.35 16.96
C ALA A 202 -5.22 -13.87 17.25
N SER A 203 -4.05 -13.58 17.83
CA SER A 203 -3.60 -12.20 18.10
C SER A 203 -3.38 -11.40 16.81
N GLU A 204 -2.79 -12.01 15.78
CA GLU A 204 -2.65 -11.37 14.45
C GLU A 204 -4.02 -10.97 13.89
N LYS A 205 -5.00 -11.88 13.95
CA LYS A 205 -6.36 -11.63 13.46
C LYS A 205 -7.03 -10.50 14.24
N GLU A 206 -6.94 -10.50 15.56
CA GLU A 206 -7.53 -9.47 16.42
C GLU A 206 -6.99 -8.07 16.08
N LEU A 207 -5.67 -7.93 15.98
CA LEU A 207 -5.01 -6.68 15.60
C LEU A 207 -5.47 -6.18 14.24
N LEU A 208 -5.52 -7.07 13.25
CA LEU A 208 -5.95 -6.72 11.89
C LEU A 208 -7.44 -6.34 11.83
N GLN A 209 -8.29 -6.98 12.63
CA GLN A 209 -9.72 -6.65 12.71
C GLN A 209 -9.96 -5.29 13.36
N ASN A 210 -9.15 -4.92 14.36
CA ASN A 210 -9.29 -3.68 15.13
C ASN A 210 -8.51 -2.49 14.54
N ALA A 211 -7.79 -2.68 13.43
CA ALA A 211 -7.06 -1.63 12.74
C ALA A 211 -8.01 -0.72 11.95
N ASP A 212 -7.74 0.58 11.94
CA ASP A 212 -8.38 1.52 11.00
C ASP A 212 -7.74 1.36 9.61
N VAL A 213 -6.43 1.15 9.57
CA VAL A 213 -5.62 1.10 8.34
C VAL A 213 -4.62 -0.04 8.38
N ILE A 214 -4.56 -0.80 7.30
CA ILE A 214 -3.57 -1.86 7.09
C ILE A 214 -2.62 -1.43 5.98
N CYS A 215 -1.34 -1.34 6.29
CA CYS A 215 -0.27 -0.97 5.37
C CYS A 215 0.53 -2.20 4.94
N ALA A 216 0.71 -2.43 3.64
CA ALA A 216 1.53 -3.53 3.11
C ALA A 216 2.18 -3.14 1.78
N THR A 217 3.12 -3.94 1.27
CA THR A 217 3.48 -3.78 -0.16
C THR A 217 2.36 -4.30 -1.06
N CYS A 218 2.32 -3.91 -2.34
CA CYS A 218 1.33 -4.44 -3.29
C CYS A 218 1.33 -5.98 -3.29
N VAL A 219 2.49 -6.60 -3.48
CA VAL A 219 2.66 -8.06 -3.34
C VAL A 219 2.34 -8.53 -1.91
N GLY A 220 2.77 -7.79 -0.90
CA GLY A 220 2.53 -8.09 0.52
C GLY A 220 1.05 -8.19 0.88
N SER A 221 0.18 -7.44 0.19
CA SER A 221 -1.26 -7.51 0.40
C SER A 221 -1.85 -8.88 0.04
N GLY A 222 -1.18 -9.69 -0.78
CA GLY A 222 -1.52 -11.10 -1.03
C GLY A 222 -1.12 -12.08 0.08
N ASP A 223 -0.75 -11.60 1.28
CA ASP A 223 -0.38 -12.46 2.41
C ASP A 223 -1.58 -13.31 2.90
N PRO A 224 -1.37 -14.60 3.22
CA PRO A 224 -2.43 -15.47 3.75
C PRO A 224 -3.10 -14.93 5.02
N ARG A 225 -2.40 -14.13 5.84
CA ARG A 225 -3.00 -13.47 7.02
C ARG A 225 -4.14 -12.52 6.65
N LEU A 226 -4.13 -12.00 5.41
CA LEU A 226 -5.16 -11.13 4.87
C LEU A 226 -6.21 -11.86 4.04
N GLU A 227 -6.09 -13.17 3.79
CA GLU A 227 -6.97 -13.92 2.87
C GLU A 227 -8.48 -13.70 3.12
N ARG A 228 -8.89 -13.67 4.39
CA ARG A 228 -10.29 -13.49 4.79
C ARG A 228 -10.75 -12.04 4.91
N PHE A 229 -9.87 -11.07 4.68
CA PHE A 229 -10.19 -9.65 4.75
C PHE A 229 -10.64 -9.14 3.38
N ARG A 230 -11.65 -8.27 3.39
CA ARG A 230 -12.14 -7.53 2.23
C ARG A 230 -11.95 -6.05 2.47
N PHE A 231 -11.42 -5.34 1.48
CA PHE A 231 -11.06 -3.94 1.57
C PHE A 231 -11.87 -3.14 0.57
N LYS A 232 -12.91 -2.44 1.05
CA LYS A 232 -13.74 -1.60 0.19
C LYS A 232 -12.95 -0.41 -0.36
N GLN A 233 -12.00 0.10 0.41
CA GLN A 233 -11.18 1.25 0.08
C GLN A 233 -9.72 0.81 -0.03
N VAL A 234 -9.13 1.04 -1.20
CA VAL A 234 -7.74 0.68 -1.51
C VAL A 234 -7.02 1.93 -2.02
N LEU A 235 -5.93 2.31 -1.37
CA LEU A 235 -5.02 3.34 -1.85
C LEU A 235 -3.67 2.71 -2.23
N ILE A 236 -3.22 2.95 -3.46
CA ILE A 236 -1.92 2.51 -3.96
C ILE A 236 -1.05 3.74 -4.20
N ASP A 237 -0.05 3.96 -3.34
CA ASP A 237 0.95 5.02 -3.52
C ASP A 237 2.12 4.51 -4.37
N GLU A 238 2.79 5.42 -5.07
CA GLU A 238 3.80 5.10 -6.09
C GLU A 238 3.31 4.05 -7.10
N SER A 239 2.04 4.09 -7.49
CA SER A 239 1.39 3.08 -8.35
C SER A 239 2.01 2.99 -9.75
N THR A 240 2.69 4.04 -10.20
CA THR A 240 3.41 4.06 -11.49
C THR A 240 4.66 3.18 -11.48
N GLN A 241 5.20 2.83 -10.30
CA GLN A 241 6.32 1.90 -10.17
C GLN A 241 5.89 0.43 -10.13
N ALA A 242 4.58 0.16 -10.02
CA ALA A 242 4.04 -1.19 -9.99
C ALA A 242 3.63 -1.65 -11.40
N THR A 243 3.83 -2.93 -11.70
CA THR A 243 3.19 -3.53 -12.88
C THR A 243 1.68 -3.57 -12.68
N GLU A 244 0.93 -3.64 -13.77
CA GLU A 244 -0.52 -3.77 -13.68
C GLU A 244 -0.95 -5.02 -12.87
N PRO A 245 -0.44 -6.25 -13.13
CA PRO A 245 -0.79 -7.41 -12.32
C PRO A 245 -0.44 -7.28 -10.83
N GLU A 246 0.63 -6.55 -10.51
CA GLU A 246 1.00 -6.24 -9.12
C GLU A 246 -0.03 -5.32 -8.45
N SER A 247 -0.53 -4.33 -9.18
CA SER A 247 -1.57 -3.40 -8.73
C SER A 247 -2.91 -4.10 -8.52
N PHE A 248 -3.19 -5.20 -9.23
CA PHE A 248 -4.42 -5.96 -9.06
C PHE A 248 -4.47 -6.75 -7.74
N ILE A 249 -3.32 -7.17 -7.17
CA ILE A 249 -3.25 -7.93 -5.91
C ILE A 249 -4.08 -7.30 -4.77
N PRO A 250 -3.93 -6.00 -4.46
CA PRO A 250 -4.77 -5.33 -3.48
C PRO A 250 -6.20 -5.03 -3.98
N ILE A 251 -6.38 -4.74 -5.27
CA ILE A 251 -7.67 -4.30 -5.85
C ILE A 251 -8.72 -5.43 -5.80
N VAL A 252 -8.33 -6.67 -6.10
CA VAL A 252 -9.24 -7.83 -6.16
C VAL A 252 -9.73 -8.30 -4.78
N ARG A 253 -9.41 -7.56 -3.71
CA ARG A 253 -9.84 -7.87 -2.34
C ARG A 253 -11.20 -7.25 -1.99
N GLY A 254 -12.08 -7.07 -2.97
CA GLY A 254 -13.42 -6.51 -2.79
C GLY A 254 -13.46 -4.99 -2.88
N ALA A 255 -12.59 -4.37 -3.69
CA ALA A 255 -12.52 -2.93 -3.81
C ALA A 255 -13.83 -2.35 -4.35
N LYS A 256 -14.27 -1.26 -3.70
CA LYS A 256 -15.38 -0.40 -4.11
C LYS A 256 -14.92 1.02 -4.44
N GLN A 257 -13.79 1.42 -3.87
CA GLN A 257 -13.12 2.68 -4.11
C GLN A 257 -11.61 2.43 -4.22
N VAL A 258 -11.00 2.88 -5.32
CA VAL A 258 -9.58 2.71 -5.62
C VAL A 258 -8.95 4.07 -5.90
N ILE A 259 -7.88 4.37 -5.17
CA ILE A 259 -7.11 5.60 -5.34
C ILE A 259 -5.70 5.19 -5.79
N LEU A 260 -5.31 5.59 -7.00
CA LEU A 260 -3.97 5.38 -7.51
C LEU A 260 -3.20 6.69 -7.44
N VAL A 261 -2.10 6.71 -6.70
CA VAL A 261 -1.24 7.89 -6.53
C VAL A 261 0.12 7.57 -7.13
N GLY A 262 0.62 8.44 -7.99
CA GLY A 262 1.89 8.21 -8.65
C GLY A 262 2.32 9.37 -9.50
N ASP A 263 3.32 9.13 -10.34
CA ASP A 263 3.81 10.09 -11.30
C ASP A 263 4.42 9.37 -12.49
N HIS A 264 3.76 9.44 -13.65
CA HIS A 264 4.18 8.76 -14.87
C HIS A 264 5.39 9.43 -15.54
N CYS A 265 5.79 10.61 -15.04
CA CYS A 265 7.05 11.27 -15.42
C CYS A 265 8.25 10.78 -14.58
N GLN A 266 8.04 9.88 -13.61
CA GLN A 266 9.10 9.28 -12.78
C GLN A 266 9.37 7.82 -13.18
N LEU A 267 9.99 7.05 -12.29
CA LEU A 267 10.34 5.65 -12.54
C LEU A 267 9.09 4.79 -12.76
N GLY A 268 9.12 3.99 -13.82
CA GLY A 268 8.17 2.90 -14.07
C GLY A 268 8.59 1.58 -13.42
N PRO A 269 7.84 0.50 -13.63
CA PRO A 269 8.21 -0.83 -13.14
C PRO A 269 9.46 -1.39 -13.83
N VAL A 270 10.28 -2.13 -13.06
CA VAL A 270 11.50 -2.77 -13.58
C VAL A 270 11.18 -4.15 -14.16
N ILE A 271 11.28 -4.29 -15.48
CA ILE A 271 11.01 -5.54 -16.19
C ILE A 271 12.30 -6.13 -16.77
N MET A 272 12.78 -7.24 -16.20
CA MET A 272 14.01 -7.90 -16.65
C MET A 272 13.85 -8.55 -18.04
N CYS A 273 12.68 -9.13 -18.32
CA CYS A 273 12.41 -9.79 -19.59
C CYS A 273 11.99 -8.76 -20.65
N LYS A 274 12.90 -8.41 -21.57
CA LYS A 274 12.63 -7.46 -22.67
C LYS A 274 11.42 -7.83 -23.51
N LYS A 275 11.18 -9.13 -23.77
CA LYS A 275 9.99 -9.60 -24.51
C LYS A 275 8.70 -9.22 -23.78
N ALA A 276 8.66 -9.40 -22.45
CA ALA A 276 7.49 -9.04 -21.64
C ALA A 276 7.31 -7.52 -21.53
N ALA A 277 8.41 -6.77 -21.38
CA ALA A 277 8.39 -5.31 -21.37
C ALA A 277 7.79 -4.75 -22.66
N ASN A 278 8.29 -5.22 -23.82
CA ASN A 278 7.82 -4.82 -25.14
C ASN A 278 6.38 -5.26 -25.43
N ALA A 279 5.93 -6.36 -24.82
CA ALA A 279 4.53 -6.81 -24.88
C ALA A 279 3.59 -5.98 -23.99
N GLY A 280 4.10 -5.00 -23.24
CA GLY A 280 3.30 -4.03 -22.47
C GLY A 280 3.39 -4.16 -20.96
N LEU A 281 4.10 -5.14 -20.40
CA LEU A 281 4.19 -5.34 -18.95
C LEU A 281 4.87 -4.17 -18.21
N GLN A 282 5.64 -3.35 -18.94
CA GLN A 282 6.27 -2.14 -18.41
C GLN A 282 5.29 -0.99 -18.18
N ARG A 283 4.05 -1.09 -18.71
CA ARG A 283 3.00 -0.09 -18.49
C ARG A 283 2.30 -0.36 -17.17
N SER A 284 2.28 0.63 -16.30
CA SER A 284 1.53 0.59 -15.05
C SER A 284 0.02 0.71 -15.31
N LEU A 285 -0.79 0.26 -14.34
CA LEU A 285 -2.23 0.46 -14.36
C LEU A 285 -2.58 1.96 -14.44
N PHE A 286 -1.84 2.80 -13.73
CA PHE A 286 -2.02 4.25 -13.71
C PHE A 286 -1.87 4.85 -15.12
N GLU A 287 -0.81 4.50 -15.86
CA GLU A 287 -0.59 4.98 -17.23
C GLU A 287 -1.65 4.47 -18.20
N ARG A 288 -2.05 3.20 -18.10
CA ARG A 288 -3.10 2.64 -18.96
C ARG A 288 -4.42 3.38 -18.78
N LEU A 289 -4.79 3.71 -17.54
CA LEU A 289 -6.02 4.44 -17.25
C LEU A 289 -5.98 5.89 -17.78
N ILE A 290 -4.81 6.55 -17.76
CA ILE A 290 -4.63 7.85 -18.43
C ILE A 290 -4.84 7.70 -19.94
N MET A 291 -4.29 6.65 -20.57
CA MET A 291 -4.48 6.39 -22.00
C MET A 291 -5.94 6.11 -22.37
N LEU A 292 -6.73 5.58 -21.44
CA LEU A 292 -8.17 5.38 -21.57
C LEU A 292 -8.99 6.67 -21.33
N GLY A 293 -8.33 7.80 -21.08
CA GLY A 293 -8.98 9.11 -20.94
C GLY A 293 -9.27 9.53 -19.50
N ILE A 294 -8.89 8.74 -18.50
CA ILE A 294 -9.05 9.12 -17.08
C ILE A 294 -8.03 10.20 -16.74
N ARG A 295 -8.52 11.42 -16.46
CA ARG A 295 -7.67 12.57 -16.17
C ARG A 295 -7.18 12.52 -14.71
N PRO A 296 -5.86 12.57 -14.45
CA PRO A 296 -5.35 12.60 -13.09
C PRO A 296 -5.52 13.99 -12.45
N LEU A 297 -5.79 13.98 -11.16
CA LEU A 297 -5.75 15.16 -10.29
C LEU A 297 -4.28 15.51 -10.04
N ARG A 298 -3.79 16.60 -10.65
CA ARG A 298 -2.39 17.02 -10.54
C ARG A 298 -2.16 17.91 -9.31
N LEU A 299 -1.23 17.54 -8.45
CA LEU A 299 -0.72 18.43 -7.39
C LEU A 299 0.25 19.44 -7.98
N GLN A 300 0.14 20.72 -7.60
CA GLN A 300 0.76 21.81 -8.39
C GLN A 300 1.90 22.56 -7.68
N VAL A 301 1.98 22.53 -6.35
CA VAL A 301 2.97 23.32 -5.60
C VAL A 301 3.99 22.39 -4.97
N GLN A 302 5.28 22.59 -5.26
CA GLN A 302 6.39 21.83 -4.70
C GLN A 302 7.02 22.55 -3.49
N TYR A 303 7.41 21.77 -2.48
CA TYR A 303 7.95 22.25 -1.20
C TYR A 303 9.32 21.64 -0.85
N ARG A 304 10.02 21.04 -1.81
CA ARG A 304 11.27 20.28 -1.55
C ARG A 304 12.50 21.01 -2.06
N MET A 305 12.45 21.51 -3.28
CA MET A 305 13.61 22.00 -4.01
C MET A 305 13.62 23.53 -4.01
N HIS A 306 14.81 24.13 -4.01
CA HIS A 306 14.95 25.56 -4.28
C HIS A 306 14.43 25.89 -5.70
N PRO A 307 13.81 27.06 -5.96
CA PRO A 307 13.25 27.43 -7.26
C PRO A 307 14.16 27.19 -8.47
N CYS A 308 15.47 27.46 -8.35
CA CYS A 308 16.42 27.20 -9.45
C CYS A 308 16.59 25.72 -9.81
N LEU A 309 16.35 24.81 -8.84
CA LEU A 309 16.45 23.37 -9.05
C LEU A 309 15.16 22.79 -9.65
N SER A 310 14.01 23.42 -9.35
CA SER A 310 12.70 22.97 -9.83
C SER A 310 12.39 23.46 -11.25
N GLU A 311 13.03 24.54 -11.71
CA GLU A 311 12.81 25.14 -13.02
C GLU A 311 12.96 24.14 -14.18
N PHE A 312 14.10 23.45 -14.26
CA PHE A 312 14.34 22.48 -15.34
C PHE A 312 13.35 21.30 -15.32
N PRO A 313 13.14 20.59 -14.19
CA PRO A 313 12.13 19.53 -14.13
C PRO A 313 10.72 20.02 -14.46
N SER A 314 10.33 21.20 -13.97
CA SER A 314 9.01 21.81 -14.23
C SER A 314 8.77 22.00 -15.71
N ASN A 315 9.68 22.70 -16.38
CA ASN A 315 9.54 23.04 -17.80
C ASN A 315 9.62 21.81 -18.71
N THR A 316 10.48 20.83 -18.36
CA THR A 316 10.76 19.67 -19.21
C THR A 316 9.70 18.58 -19.11
N PHE A 317 9.22 18.27 -17.90
CA PHE A 317 8.34 17.12 -17.65
C PHE A 317 6.91 17.50 -17.29
N TYR A 318 6.67 18.75 -16.86
CA TYR A 318 5.38 19.20 -16.36
C TYR A 318 4.89 20.48 -17.03
N GLU A 319 5.38 20.80 -18.24
CA GLU A 319 4.90 21.92 -19.06
C GLU A 319 5.00 23.29 -18.36
N GLY A 320 5.93 23.44 -17.42
CA GLY A 320 6.09 24.66 -16.62
C GLY A 320 4.98 24.87 -15.57
N SER A 321 4.13 23.86 -15.33
CA SER A 321 2.97 23.97 -14.43
C SER A 321 3.29 23.83 -12.93
N LEU A 322 4.52 23.44 -12.57
CA LEU A 322 4.94 23.26 -11.18
C LEU A 322 5.31 24.60 -10.54
N GLN A 323 4.61 24.95 -9.46
CA GLN A 323 4.80 26.18 -8.68
C GLN A 323 5.71 25.91 -7.47
N ASN A 324 6.40 26.94 -6.98
CA ASN A 324 7.24 26.87 -5.78
C ASN A 324 6.48 27.42 -4.57
N GLY A 325 6.47 26.68 -3.46
CA GLY A 325 5.83 27.05 -2.20
C GLY A 325 6.77 27.15 -1.02
#